data_AF-A0A0F9C9R4-F1
#
_entry.id   AF-A0A0F9C9R4-F1
#
_cell.length_a   1.000
_cell.length_b   1.000
_cell.length_c   1.000
_cell.angle_alpha   90.00
_cell.angle_beta   90.00
_cell.angle_gamma   90.00
#
_symmetry.space_group_name_H-M   'P 1'
#
loop_
_entity.id
_entity.type
_entity.pdbx_description
1 polymer ?
#
loop_
_entity_poly.entity_id
_entity_poly.type
_entity_poly.pdbx_seq_one_letter_code
_entity_poly.pdbx_strand_id
1 'polypeptide(L)'
;MSVNLGFLEAFLGLNTTGITTGLARAQRQMAMASKRMTSIGKTMSRSITLPFVLIGGASIKLAVDFEKSMSKIEGLVGIASDKVNAFSKDILKLAGPTAQAPEKLAEAMFFITSAGLRGADA
;
A
#
# COMPACT_ATOMS: atom_id res chain seq x y z
N MET A 1 -5.65 31.35 80.35
CA MET A 1 -4.27 31.16 79.86
C MET A 1 -4.30 29.90 79.00
N SER A 2 -4.35 30.05 77.68
CA SER A 2 -4.52 28.95 76.72
C SER A 2 -3.16 28.34 76.37
N VAL A 3 -3.02 27.03 76.52
CA VAL A 3 -1.86 26.27 76.08
C VAL A 3 -2.05 25.92 74.61
N ASN A 4 -1.13 26.38 73.77
CA ASN A 4 -1.13 26.15 72.34
C ASN A 4 -0.46 24.78 72.06
N LEU A 5 -1.25 23.78 71.68
CA LEU A 5 -0.75 22.46 71.31
C LEU A 5 -0.24 22.53 69.87
N GLY A 6 1.08 22.68 69.73
CA GLY A 6 1.75 22.63 68.43
C GLY A 6 1.51 21.29 67.75
N PHE A 7 1.00 21.33 66.53
CA PHE A 7 0.79 20.15 65.69
C PHE A 7 2.15 19.62 65.22
N LEU A 8 2.41 18.33 65.45
CA LEU A 8 3.60 17.63 64.96
C LEU A 8 3.21 16.87 63.67
N GLU A 9 3.68 17.32 62.52
CA GLU A 9 3.57 16.58 61.26
C GLU A 9 4.81 15.70 61.06
N ALA A 10 4.61 14.38 61.04
CA ALA A 10 5.64 13.41 60.69
C ALA A 10 5.56 13.07 59.20
N PHE A 11 6.61 13.41 58.43
CA PHE A 11 6.72 13.01 57.02
C PHE A 11 7.33 11.60 56.91
N LEU A 12 6.53 10.61 56.50
CA LEU A 12 7.04 9.31 56.08
C LEU A 12 7.67 9.42 54.69
N GLY A 13 9.00 9.52 54.62
CA GLY A 13 9.74 9.40 53.38
C GLY A 13 9.78 7.95 52.90
N LEU A 14 8.91 7.56 51.97
CA LEU A 14 9.03 6.28 51.28
C LEU A 14 10.29 6.29 50.41
N ASN A 15 11.20 5.34 50.60
CA ASN A 15 12.39 5.18 49.75
C ASN A 15 11.96 4.74 48.34
N THR A 16 11.81 5.71 47.43
CA THR A 16 11.31 5.51 46.06
C THR A 16 12.36 4.97 45.09
N THR A 17 13.63 4.86 45.51
CA THR A 17 14.76 4.48 44.64
C THR A 17 14.62 3.05 44.07
N GLY A 18 14.07 2.12 44.85
CA GLY A 18 13.81 0.75 44.38
C GLY A 18 12.71 0.70 43.31
N ILE A 19 11.66 1.50 43.50
CA ILE A 19 10.52 1.58 42.59
C ILE A 19 10.93 2.26 41.28
N THR A 20 11.66 3.38 41.33
CA THR A 20 12.13 4.08 40.12
C THR A 20 13.10 3.21 39.33
N THR A 21 13.98 2.47 40.00
CA THR A 21 14.91 1.54 39.35
C THR A 21 14.16 0.37 38.70
N GLY A 22 13.18 -0.21 39.39
CA GLY A 22 12.33 -1.27 38.85
C GLY A 22 11.55 -0.80 37.62
N LEU A 23 10.94 0.39 37.68
CA LEU A 23 10.21 0.99 36.58
C LEU A 23 11.11 1.29 35.38
N ALA A 24 12.30 1.85 35.61
CA ALA A 24 13.28 2.10 34.56
C ALA A 24 13.73 0.79 33.87
N ARG A 25 13.89 -0.30 34.64
CA ARG A 25 14.23 -1.61 34.11
C ARG A 25 13.10 -2.19 33.26
N ALA A 26 11.85 -2.08 33.73
CA ALA A 26 10.67 -2.49 33.00
C ALA A 26 10.51 -1.71 31.69
N GLN A 27 10.66 -0.38 31.73
CA GLN A 27 10.63 0.47 30.52
C GLN A 27 11.69 0.07 29.51
N ARG A 28 12.92 -0.24 29.95
CA ARG A 28 13.99 -0.72 29.06
C ARG A 28 13.64 -2.06 28.41
N GLN A 29 13.09 -3.01 29.18
CA GLN A 29 12.67 -4.29 28.64
C GLN A 29 11.53 -4.14 27.62
N MET A 30 10.54 -3.30 27.93
CA MET A 30 9.46 -2.97 26.99
C MET A 30 9.98 -2.32 25.72
N ALA A 31 10.90 -1.34 25.83
CA ALA A 31 11.51 -0.71 24.66
C ALA A 31 12.28 -1.70 23.79
N MET A 32 13.00 -2.65 24.40
CA MET A 32 13.69 -3.72 23.67
C MET A 32 12.72 -4.67 22.97
N ALA A 33 11.62 -5.06 23.63
CA ALA A 33 10.57 -5.88 23.05
C ALA A 33 9.92 -5.18 21.85
N SER A 34 9.53 -3.91 22.00
CA SER A 34 8.95 -3.10 20.93
C SER A 34 9.90 -2.95 19.74
N LYS A 35 11.20 -2.72 19.99
CA LYS A 35 12.21 -2.66 18.92
C LYS A 35 12.33 -3.99 18.17
N ARG A 36 12.33 -5.13 18.87
CA ARG A 36 12.35 -6.46 18.24
C ARG A 36 11.11 -6.70 17.39
N MET A 37 9.93 -6.38 17.92
CA MET A 37 8.67 -6.53 17.19
C MET A 37 8.63 -5.66 15.93
N THR A 38 9.13 -4.43 16.03
CA THR A 38 9.27 -3.51 14.89
C THR A 38 10.25 -4.04 13.85
N SER A 39 11.37 -4.62 14.29
CA SER A 39 12.36 -5.20 13.38
C SER A 39 11.79 -6.41 12.62
N ILE A 40 11.03 -7.28 13.30
CA ILE A 40 10.36 -8.43 12.68
C ILE A 40 9.35 -7.94 11.64
N GLY A 41 8.51 -6.96 11.99
CA GLY A 41 7.56 -6.36 11.05
C GLY A 41 8.25 -5.75 9.83
N LYS A 42 9.34 -4.99 10.02
CA LYS A 42 10.14 -4.44 8.92
C LYS A 42 10.75 -5.52 8.03
N THR A 43 11.29 -6.59 8.60
CA THR A 43 11.87 -7.71 7.84
C THR A 43 10.80 -8.42 7.03
N MET A 44 9.66 -8.72 7.63
CA MET A 44 8.53 -9.37 6.96
C MET A 44 7.97 -8.50 5.84
N SER A 45 7.76 -7.20 6.10
CA SER A 45 7.29 -6.26 5.10
C SER A 45 8.26 -6.11 3.94
N ARG A 46 9.57 -6.07 4.19
CA ARG A 46 10.57 -5.87 3.13
C ARG A 46 10.87 -7.13 2.33
N SER A 47 10.75 -8.30 2.95
CA SER A 47 11.14 -9.57 2.33
C SER A 47 9.96 -10.35 1.74
N ILE A 48 8.75 -10.11 2.24
CA ILE A 48 7.55 -10.85 1.83
C ILE A 48 6.51 -9.89 1.29
N THR A 49 6.00 -8.97 2.11
CA THR A 49 4.88 -8.10 1.71
C THR A 49 5.25 -7.21 0.53
N LEU A 50 6.44 -6.60 0.51
CA LEU A 50 6.83 -5.67 -0.54
C LEU A 50 7.05 -6.38 -1.88
N PRO A 51 7.77 -7.52 -1.99
CA PRO A 51 7.80 -8.31 -3.23
C PRO A 51 6.42 -8.81 -3.65
N PHE A 52 5.58 -9.30 -2.73
CA PHE A 52 4.23 -9.77 -3.06
C PHE A 52 3.30 -8.64 -3.52
N VAL A 53 3.39 -7.45 -2.92
CA VAL A 53 2.64 -6.27 -3.36
C VAL A 53 3.24 -5.70 -4.65
N LEU A 54 4.54 -5.83 -4.88
CA LEU A 54 5.13 -5.49 -6.18
C LEU A 54 4.62 -6.42 -7.27
N ILE A 55 4.62 -7.73 -7.04
CA ILE A 55 4.18 -8.71 -8.04
C ILE A 55 2.65 -8.68 -8.18
N GLY A 56 1.92 -8.79 -7.08
CA GLY A 56 0.46 -8.85 -7.02
C GLY A 56 -0.23 -7.49 -7.12
N GLY A 57 0.29 -6.48 -6.43
CA GLY A 57 -0.26 -5.13 -6.48
C GLY A 57 0.01 -4.41 -7.80
N ALA A 58 1.18 -4.60 -8.42
CA ALA A 58 1.40 -4.06 -9.77
C ALA A 58 0.54 -4.78 -10.82
N SER A 59 0.35 -6.11 -10.72
CA SER A 59 -0.52 -6.83 -11.65
C SER A 59 -2.00 -6.44 -11.48
N ILE A 60 -2.49 -6.28 -10.25
CA ILE A 60 -3.85 -5.75 -10.00
C ILE A 60 -3.98 -4.33 -10.54
N LYS A 61 -3.00 -3.44 -10.25
CA LYS A 61 -3.02 -2.07 -10.76
C LYS A 61 -3.03 -2.01 -12.28
N LEU A 62 -2.20 -2.81 -12.94
CA LEU A 62 -2.15 -2.91 -14.40
C LEU A 62 -3.46 -3.44 -14.97
N ALA A 63 -4.09 -4.43 -14.32
CA ALA A 63 -5.39 -4.94 -14.76
C ALA A 63 -6.49 -3.89 -14.66
N VAL A 64 -6.54 -3.14 -13.54
CA VAL A 64 -7.49 -2.05 -13.33
C VAL A 64 -7.28 -0.90 -14.32
N ASP A 65 -6.04 -0.48 -14.53
CA ASP A 65 -5.70 0.60 -15.47
C ASP A 65 -6.01 0.18 -16.93
N PHE A 66 -5.83 -1.10 -17.28
CA PHE A 66 -6.24 -1.66 -18.56
C PHE A 66 -7.76 -1.72 -18.75
N GLU A 67 -8.51 -2.24 -17.77
CA GLU A 67 -9.99 -2.25 -17.80
C GLU A 67 -10.56 -0.84 -17.96
N LYS A 68 -10.02 0.12 -17.20
CA LYS A 68 -10.42 1.53 -17.31
C LYS A 68 -10.18 2.10 -18.71
N SER A 69 -9.09 1.70 -19.36
CA SER A 69 -8.80 2.10 -20.74
C SER A 69 -9.77 1.48 -21.73
N MET A 70 -10.16 0.21 -21.54
CA MET A 70 -11.17 -0.46 -22.36
C MET A 70 -12.56 0.15 -22.18
N SER A 71 -12.97 0.43 -20.94
CA SER A 71 -14.26 1.11 -20.67
C SER A 71 -14.30 2.53 -21.24
N LYS A 72 -13.16 3.24 -21.30
CA LYS A 72 -13.07 4.52 -22.02
C LYS A 72 -13.26 4.34 -23.53
N ILE A 73 -12.69 3.30 -24.13
CA ILE A 73 -12.89 3.02 -25.56
C ILE A 73 -14.37 2.73 -25.84
N GLU A 74 -15.00 1.91 -25.01
CA GLU A 74 -16.44 1.61 -25.13
C GLU A 74 -17.30 2.88 -25.00
N GLY A 75 -17.09 3.64 -23.92
CA GLY A 75 -17.93 4.80 -23.61
C GLY A 75 -17.67 6.05 -24.45
N LEU A 76 -16.43 6.27 -24.93
CA LEU A 76 -16.05 7.49 -25.66
C LEU A 76 -16.00 7.28 -27.18
N VAL A 77 -15.66 6.07 -27.65
CA VAL A 77 -15.55 5.76 -29.09
C VAL A 77 -16.82 5.08 -29.61
N GLY A 78 -17.74 4.68 -28.71
CA GLY A 78 -19.04 4.08 -29.06
C GLY A 78 -18.91 2.71 -29.70
N ILE A 79 -17.82 1.99 -29.42
CA ILE A 79 -17.58 0.65 -29.95
C ILE A 79 -18.33 -0.34 -29.05
N ALA A 80 -19.10 -1.25 -29.65
CA ALA A 80 -19.84 -2.27 -28.92
C ALA A 80 -18.90 -3.12 -28.03
N SER A 81 -19.35 -3.44 -26.81
CA SER A 81 -18.59 -4.20 -25.79
C SER A 81 -17.91 -5.45 -26.33
N ASP A 82 -18.59 -6.20 -27.20
CA ASP A 82 -18.06 -7.44 -27.80
C ASP A 82 -16.83 -7.20 -28.69
N LYS A 83 -16.79 -6.07 -29.41
CA LYS A 83 -15.64 -5.68 -30.23
C LYS A 83 -14.47 -5.19 -29.38
N VAL A 84 -14.75 -4.48 -28.27
CA VAL A 84 -13.73 -4.08 -27.29
C VAL A 84 -13.12 -5.31 -26.62
N ASN A 85 -13.92 -6.32 -26.30
CA ASN A 85 -13.45 -7.60 -25.76
C ASN A 85 -12.55 -8.36 -26.76
N ALA A 86 -12.87 -8.33 -28.05
CA ALA A 86 -12.01 -8.89 -29.09
C ALA A 86 -10.67 -8.16 -29.15
N PHE A 87 -10.67 -6.82 -29.16
CA PHE A 87 -9.44 -6.03 -29.13
C PHE A 87 -8.59 -6.26 -27.88
N SER A 88 -9.22 -6.41 -26.70
CA SER A 88 -8.52 -6.78 -25.48
C SER A 88 -7.76 -8.11 -25.62
N LYS A 89 -8.40 -9.13 -26.19
CA LYS A 89 -7.76 -10.44 -26.40
C LYS A 89 -6.59 -10.34 -27.37
N ASP A 90 -6.72 -9.55 -28.43
CA ASP A 90 -5.66 -9.37 -29.41
C ASP A 90 -4.49 -8.57 -28.83
N ILE A 91 -4.75 -7.52 -28.04
CA ILE A 91 -3.72 -6.77 -27.30
C ILE A 91 -2.95 -7.68 -26.34
N LEU A 92 -3.65 -8.51 -25.55
CA LEU A 92 -3.01 -9.45 -24.63
C LEU A 92 -2.18 -10.51 -25.36
N LYS A 93 -2.64 -11.00 -26.52
CA LYS A 93 -1.85 -11.88 -27.39
C LYS A 93 -0.62 -11.19 -27.97
N LEU A 94 -0.70 -9.89 -28.27
CA LEU A 94 0.42 -9.12 -28.83
C LEU A 94 1.47 -8.75 -27.78
N ALA A 95 1.06 -8.56 -26.52
CA ALA A 95 1.93 -8.16 -25.44
C ALA A 95 3.09 -9.15 -25.20
N GLY A 96 2.82 -10.46 -25.28
CA GLY A 96 3.84 -11.50 -25.13
C GLY A 96 4.94 -11.43 -26.21
N PRO A 97 4.61 -11.55 -27.50
CA PRO A 97 5.57 -11.49 -28.60
C PRO A 97 6.31 -10.16 -28.74
N THR A 98 5.68 -9.04 -28.39
CA THR A 98 6.27 -7.70 -28.55
C THR A 98 7.04 -7.23 -27.31
N ALA A 99 6.92 -7.95 -26.19
CA ALA A 99 7.42 -7.54 -24.88
C ALA A 99 6.96 -6.13 -24.45
N GLN A 100 5.85 -5.64 -25.00
CA GLN A 100 5.26 -4.35 -24.66
C GLN A 100 4.15 -4.53 -23.63
N ALA A 101 4.03 -3.57 -22.73
CA ALA A 101 2.95 -3.56 -21.75
C ALA A 101 1.58 -3.46 -22.46
N PRO A 102 0.56 -4.26 -22.07
CA PRO A 102 -0.77 -4.22 -22.65
C PRO A 102 -1.40 -2.81 -22.65
N GLU A 103 -1.13 -2.01 -21.62
CA GLU A 103 -1.59 -0.62 -21.51
C GLU A 103 -1.02 0.27 -22.63
N LYS A 104 0.28 0.15 -22.92
CA LYS A 104 0.96 0.88 -24.01
C LYS A 104 0.37 0.53 -25.37
N LEU A 105 0.06 -0.75 -25.58
CA LEU A 105 -0.56 -1.23 -26.81
C LEU A 105 -2.02 -0.74 -26.94
N ALA A 106 -2.77 -0.70 -25.84
CA ALA A 106 -4.12 -0.15 -25.80
C ALA A 106 -4.14 1.36 -26.09
N GLU A 107 -3.19 2.12 -25.53
CA GLU A 107 -3.03 3.55 -25.79
C GLU A 107 -2.69 3.82 -27.27
N ALA A 108 -1.80 3.03 -27.86
CA ALA A 108 -1.48 3.10 -29.28
C ALA A 108 -2.72 2.78 -30.16
N MET A 109 -3.51 1.76 -29.79
CA MET A 109 -4.73 1.41 -30.50
C MET A 109 -5.79 2.52 -30.39
N PHE A 110 -5.94 3.13 -29.21
CA PHE A 110 -6.79 4.31 -29.02
C PHE A 110 -6.33 5.47 -29.91
N PHE A 111 -5.03 5.73 -29.97
CA PHE A 111 -4.49 6.79 -30.82
C PHE A 111 -4.82 6.54 -32.31
N ILE A 112 -4.56 5.33 -32.82
CA ILE A 112 -4.86 4.94 -34.21
C ILE A 112 -6.36 5.06 -34.52
N THR A 113 -7.23 4.56 -33.63
CA THR A 113 -8.68 4.60 -33.80
C THR A 113 -9.27 6.01 -33.65
N SER A 114 -8.66 6.86 -32.82
CA SER A 114 -9.01 8.28 -32.67
C SER A 114 -8.55 9.14 -33.86
N ALA A 115 -7.48 8.74 -34.55
CA ALA A 115 -6.99 9.35 -35.78
C ALA A 115 -7.81 8.97 -37.02
N GLY A 116 -8.87 8.17 -36.86
CA GLY A 116 -9.79 7.79 -37.95
C GLY A 116 -9.30 6.62 -38.82
N LEU A 117 -8.11 6.06 -38.56
CA LEU A 117 -7.59 4.86 -39.23
C LEU A 117 -8.25 3.61 -38.64
N ARG A 118 -9.51 3.39 -39.00
CA ARG A 118 -10.24 2.16 -38.66
C ARG A 118 -9.85 1.12 -39.70
N GLY A 119 -9.08 0.11 -39.29
CA GLY A 119 -8.61 -0.96 -40.17
C GLY A 119 -9.77 -1.62 -40.95
N ALA A 120 -9.86 -1.22 -42.23
CA ALA A 120 -10.61 -1.74 -43.37
C ALA A 120 -10.56 -0.73 -44.54
N ASP A 121 -10.25 0.56 -44.27
CA ASP A 121 -10.10 1.63 -45.27
C ASP A 121 -8.65 2.12 -45.46
N ALA A 122 -7.65 1.26 -45.23
CA ALA A 122 -6.23 1.52 -45.53
C ALA A 122 -5.64 0.41 -46.41
#